data_AF-A0AAX2AIU3-F1
#
_entry.id   AF-A0AAX2AIU3-F1
#
_cell.length_a   1.000
_cell.length_b   1.000
_cell.length_c   1.000
_cell.angle_alpha   90.00
_cell.angle_beta   90.00
_cell.angle_gamma   90.00
#
_symmetry.space_group_name_H-M   'P 1'
#
loop_
_entity.id
_entity.type
_entity.pdbx_description
1 polymer ?
#
loop_
_entity_poly.entity_id
_entity_poly.type
_entity_poly.pdbx_seq_one_letter_code
_entity_poly.pdbx_strand_id
1 'polypeptide(L)' 'MWCPKCCGKTKVVGTTTGTQNERFRTCLVCNYSFSTIEAIKFDDYWRDYAKETFESPFESQEPRAKENK' A
#
# COMPACT_ATOMS: atom_id res chain seq x y z
N MET A 1 -10.46 -13.24 -1.17
CA MET A 1 -11.31 -12.49 -2.13
C MET A 1 -11.83 -13.42 -3.21
N TRP A 2 -13.04 -13.18 -3.67
CA TRP A 2 -13.71 -13.94 -4.73
C TRP A 2 -13.46 -13.30 -6.09
N CYS A 3 -13.51 -14.09 -7.17
CA CYS A 3 -13.38 -13.55 -8.52
C CYS A 3 -14.58 -12.64 -8.85
N PRO A 4 -14.36 -11.40 -9.34
CA PRO A 4 -15.45 -10.49 -9.65
C PRO A 4 -16.29 -10.95 -10.87
N LYS A 5 -15.76 -11.85 -11.70
CA LYS A 5 -16.43 -12.32 -12.92
C LYS A 5 -17.31 -13.56 -12.70
N CYS A 6 -16.89 -14.48 -11.83
CA CYS A 6 -17.56 -15.79 -11.68
C CYS A 6 -17.74 -16.25 -10.23
N CYS A 7 -17.39 -15.40 -9.24
CA CYS A 7 -17.42 -15.73 -7.83
C CYS A 7 -16.59 -16.97 -7.44
N GLY A 8 -15.67 -17.42 -8.30
CA GLY A 8 -14.76 -18.54 -8.03
C GLY A 8 -13.61 -18.18 -7.08
N LYS A 9 -12.94 -19.20 -6.56
CA LYS A 9 -11.74 -19.04 -5.72
C LYS A 9 -10.61 -18.36 -6.50
N THR A 10 -9.80 -17.57 -5.81
CA THR A 10 -8.68 -16.83 -6.39
C THR A 10 -7.39 -17.11 -5.63
N LYS A 11 -6.26 -17.00 -6.31
CA LYS A 11 -4.92 -17.01 -5.70
C LYS A 11 -4.23 -15.67 -5.93
N VAL A 12 -3.35 -15.29 -5.00
CA VAL A 12 -2.45 -14.14 -5.18
C VAL A 12 -1.27 -14.61 -6.03
N VAL A 13 -0.93 -13.85 -7.06
CA VAL A 13 0.21 -14.12 -7.96
C VAL A 13 1.35 -13.11 -7.78
N GLY A 14 1.05 -11.94 -7.22
CA GLY A 14 2.04 -10.90 -6.91
C GLY A 14 1.51 -9.94 -5.86
N THR A 15 2.42 -9.27 -5.17
CA THR A 15 2.08 -8.23 -4.19
C THR A 15 3.06 -7.09 -4.29
N THR A 16 2.55 -5.87 -4.40
CA THR A 16 3.31 -4.62 -4.29
C THR A 16 2.99 -4.01 -2.94
N THR A 17 4.01 -3.82 -2.11
CA THR A 17 3.88 -3.25 -0.76
C THR A 17 4.34 -1.81 -0.75
N GLY A 18 3.54 -0.93 -0.16
CA GLY A 18 3.87 0.49 0.08
C GLY A 18 3.08 1.03 1.26
N THR A 19 2.46 2.20 1.12
CA THR A 19 1.44 2.70 2.07
C THR A 19 0.14 1.90 2.02
N GLN A 20 -0.05 1.14 0.94
CA GLN A 20 -1.17 0.23 0.72
C GLN A 20 -0.59 -1.09 0.17
N ASN A 21 -1.30 -2.19 0.39
CA ASN A 21 -0.92 -3.47 -0.21
C ASN A 21 -1.75 -3.71 -1.47
N GLU A 22 -1.14 -3.57 -2.64
CA GLU A 22 -1.78 -3.99 -3.89
C GLU A 22 -1.45 -5.46 -4.16
N ARG A 23 -2.48 -6.29 -4.31
CA ARG A 23 -2.33 -7.71 -4.64
C ARG A 23 -2.86 -8.00 -6.04
N PHE A 24 -2.03 -8.60 -6.87
CA PHE A 24 -2.43 -9.17 -8.15
C PHE A 24 -2.95 -10.59 -7.92
N ARG A 25 -4.14 -10.87 -8.44
CA ARG A 25 -4.86 -12.12 -8.23
C ARG A 25 -5.28 -12.73 -9.56
N THR A 26 -5.38 -14.05 -9.59
CA THR A 26 -5.94 -14.81 -10.71
C THR A 26 -6.99 -15.78 -10.20
N CYS A 27 -8.13 -15.85 -10.90
CA CYS A 27 -9.17 -16.82 -10.60
C CYS A 27 -8.74 -18.24 -11.00
N LEU A 28 -8.97 -19.20 -10.12
CA LEU A 28 -8.67 -20.61 -10.36
C LEU A 28 -9.73 -21.33 -11.22
N VAL A 29 -10.85 -20.66 -11.51
CA VAL A 29 -11.98 -21.24 -12.26
C VAL A 29 -12.02 -20.67 -13.68
N CYS A 30 -12.06 -19.34 -13.83
CA CYS A 30 -12.19 -18.69 -15.13
C CYS A 30 -10.91 -18.00 -15.64
N ASN A 31 -9.78 -18.15 -14.94
CA ASN A 31 -8.47 -17.55 -15.25
C ASN A 31 -8.45 -16.02 -15.39
N TYR A 32 -9.51 -15.32 -14.96
CA TYR A 32 -9.54 -13.86 -14.96
C TYR A 32 -8.55 -13.29 -13.93
N SER A 33 -7.69 -12.38 -14.39
CA SER A 33 -6.71 -11.67 -13.57
C SER A 33 -7.21 -10.27 -13.22
N PHE A 34 -7.00 -9.86 -11.98
CA PHE A 34 -7.41 -8.55 -11.45
C PHE A 34 -6.53 -8.15 -10.26
N SER A 35 -6.46 -6.86 -9.94
CA SER A 35 -5.78 -6.36 -8.74
C SER A 35 -6.76 -5.95 -7.66
N THR A 36 -6.30 -5.99 -6.41
CA THR A 36 -7.08 -5.59 -5.23
C THR A 36 -6.20 -4.77 -4.32
N ILE A 37 -6.71 -3.63 -3.85
CA ILE A 37 -6.04 -2.79 -2.86
C ILE A 37 -6.53 -3.20 -1.48
N GLU A 38 -5.60 -3.60 -0.62
CA GLU A 38 -5.86 -3.96 0.77
C GLU A 38 -5.25 -2.89 1.68
N ALA A 39 -6.07 -2.37 2.60
CA ALA A 39 -5.57 -1.50 3.66
C ALA A 39 -4.63 -2.29 4.57
N ILE A 40 -3.47 -1.70 4.88
CA ILE A 40 -2.58 -2.23 5.91
C ILE A 40 -3.33 -2.14 7.23
N LYS A 41 -3.22 -3.18 8.06
CA LYS A 41 -3.77 -3.11 9.42
C LYS A 41 -3.06 -1.97 10.14
N PHE A 42 -3.79 -0.89 10.43
CA PHE A 42 -3.32 0.19 11.29
C PHE A 42 -3.32 -0.36 12.71
N ASP A 43 -2.15 -0.69 13.23
CA ASP A 43 -1.97 -0.79 14.67
C ASP A 43 -1.97 0.63 15.28
N ASP A 44 -2.06 0.69 16.61
CA ASP A 44 -2.12 1.98 17.31
C ASP A 44 -0.86 2.82 17.03
N TYR A 45 0.29 2.16 16.83
CA TYR A 45 1.54 2.80 16.41
C TYR A 45 1.41 3.51 15.05
N TRP A 46 0.84 2.85 14.03
CA TRP A 46 0.65 3.46 12.71
C TRP A 46 -0.29 4.67 12.77
N ARG A 47 -1.31 4.62 13.64
CA ARG A 47 -2.23 5.73 13.86
C ARG A 47 -1.50 6.93 14.46
N ASP A 48 -0.68 6.71 15.46
CA ASP A 48 0.06 7.77 16.14
C ASP A 48 1.15 8.37 15.25
N TYR A 49 1.89 7.52 14.52
CA TYR A 49 2.86 7.96 13.51
C TYR A 49 2.21 8.82 12.41
N ALA A 50 1.01 8.44 11.94
CA ALA A 50 0.29 9.23 10.94
C ALA A 50 -0.09 10.61 11.48
N LYS A 51 -0.58 10.71 12.72
CA LYS A 51 -0.87 12.01 13.34
C LYS A 51 0.38 12.89 13.40
N GLU A 52 1.48 12.35 13.91
CA GLU A 52 2.74 13.09 14.02
C GLU A 52 3.27 13.57 12.66
N THR A 53 3.17 12.71 11.64
CA THR A 53 3.69 13.02 10.29
C THR A 53 2.81 14.01 9.52
N PHE A 54 1.48 13.99 9.71
CA PHE A 54 0.55 14.87 8.99
C PHE A 54 0.19 16.15 9.74
N GLU A 55 0.31 16.19 11.08
CA GLU A 55 0.08 17.39 11.90
C GLU A 55 1.37 18.18 12.15
N SER A 56 2.54 17.61 11.86
CA SER A 56 3.80 18.36 11.77
C SER A 56 3.70 19.37 10.63
N PRO A 57 3.79 20.69 10.91
CA PRO A 57 4.04 21.65 9.85
C PRO A 57 5.37 21.25 9.23
N PHE A 58 5.34 20.86 7.96
CA PHE A 58 6.52 20.59 7.15
C PHE A 58 7.41 21.84 7.19
N GLU A 59 8.34 21.89 8.14
CA GLU A 59 9.47 22.80 8.06
C GLU A 59 10.33 22.22 6.95
N SER A 60 10.14 22.76 5.75
CA SER A 60 10.97 22.46 4.59
C SER A 60 12.42 22.67 5.01
N GLN A 61 13.14 21.59 5.31
CA GLN A 61 14.58 21.67 5.51
C GLN A 61 15.17 22.05 4.15
N GLU A 62 15.55 23.33 4.01
CA GLU A 62 16.31 23.80 2.87
C GLU A 62 17.52 22.87 2.65
N PRO A 63 17.88 22.56 1.40
CA PRO A 63 19.04 21.73 1.13
C PRO A 63 20.27 22.42 1.71
N ARG A 64 20.90 21.80 2.71
CA ARG A 64 22.18 22.26 3.29
C ARG A 64 23.17 22.49 2.15
N ALA A 65 23.44 23.77 1.87
CA ALA A 65 24.49 24.19 0.98
C ALA A 65 25.79 23.52 1.44
N LYS A 66 26.42 22.75 0.55
CA LYS A 66 27.75 22.20 0.80
C LYS A 66 28.73 23.37 0.79
N GLU A 67 29.09 23.89 1.97
CA GLU A 67 30.29 24.70 2.13
C GLU A 67 31.51 23.80 1.91
N ASN A 68 32.08 23.88 0.71
CA ASN A 68 33.43 23.38 0.45
C ASN A 68 34.42 24.47 0.85
N LYS A 69 35.25 24.15 1.85
CA LYS A 69 36.44 24.91 2.26
C LYS A 69 37.65 24.51 1.42
#